data_AF-A0A7C4KG56-F1
#
_entry.id   AF-A0A7C4KG56-F1
#
_cell.length_a   1.000
_cell.length_b   1.000
_cell.length_c   1.000
_cell.angle_alpha   90.00
_cell.angle_beta   90.00
_cell.angle_gamma   90.00
#
_symmetry.space_group_name_H-M   'P 1'
#
loop_
_entity.id
_entity.type
_entity.pdbx_description
1 polymer ?
#
loop_
_entity_poly.entity_id
_entity_poly.type
_entity_poly.pdbx_seq_one_letter_code
_entity_poly.pdbx_strand_id
1 'polypeptide(L)'
;MTLLRNAFFLFAFLQVGVIGMAFTKLGLPPGSLFGILMATLLGSFVNIPIGELEGGQIVEDKEIIYFGVRYRLPRQYRRQKTVLAINVGGALIPLLISLYLILKMAN
;
A
#
# COMPACT_ATOMS: atom_id res chain seq x y z
N MET A 1 21.83 11.17 13.18
CA MET A 1 22.89 11.30 12.15
C MET A 1 23.27 9.95 11.52
N THR A 2 23.44 8.88 12.30
CA THR A 2 23.82 7.54 11.81
C THR A 2 22.81 6.90 10.84
N LEU A 3 21.51 7.02 11.11
CA LEU A 3 20.45 6.49 10.25
C LEU A 3 20.44 7.13 8.85
N LEU A 4 20.52 8.45 8.79
CA LEU A 4 20.52 9.20 7.53
C LEU A 4 21.73 8.83 6.66
N ARG A 5 22.90 8.67 7.30
CA ARG A 5 24.13 8.21 6.63
C ARG A 5 23.95 6.82 6.03
N ASN A 6 23.42 5.87 6.79
CA ASN A 6 23.23 4.50 6.32
C ASN A 6 22.17 4.43 5.20
N ALA A 7 21.10 5.22 5.31
CA ALA A 7 20.12 5.36 4.25
C ALA A 7 20.75 5.91 2.97
N PHE A 8 21.56 6.98 3.08
CA PHE A 8 22.27 7.54 1.94
C PHE A 8 23.17 6.51 1.23
N PHE A 9 23.99 5.75 1.99
CA PHE A 9 24.82 4.70 1.41
C PHE A 9 23.99 3.60 0.75
N LEU A 10 22.91 3.15 1.39
CA LEU A 10 21.99 2.17 0.81
C LEU A 10 21.40 2.69 -0.51
N PHE A 11 20.92 3.93 -0.56
CA PHE A 11 20.36 4.54 -1.76
C PHE A 11 21.38 4.68 -2.89
N ALA A 12 22.59 5.15 -2.59
CA ALA A 12 23.67 5.23 -3.57
C ALA A 12 24.02 3.85 -4.14
N PHE A 13 24.05 2.82 -3.28
CA PHE A 13 24.33 1.44 -3.70
C PHE A 13 23.19 0.85 -4.54
N LEU A 14 21.93 1.13 -4.20
CA LEU A 14 20.77 0.74 -5.01
C LEU A 14 20.80 1.37 -6.41
N GLN A 15 21.23 2.64 -6.51
CA GLN A 15 21.30 3.39 -7.76
C GLN A 15 22.44 2.94 -8.68
N VAL A 16 23.58 2.48 -8.13
CA VAL A 16 24.70 1.96 -8.93
C VAL A 16 24.57 0.44 -9.17
N GLY A 17 23.86 -0.27 -8.29
CA GLY A 17 23.71 -1.72 -8.32
C GLY A 17 22.84 -2.24 -9.48
N VAL A 18 22.39 -3.49 -9.34
CA VAL A 18 21.63 -4.22 -10.37
C VAL A 18 20.38 -3.45 -10.85
N ILE A 19 19.74 -2.72 -9.94
CA ILE A 19 18.51 -1.95 -10.23
C ILE A 19 18.82 -0.76 -11.14
N GLY A 20 19.87 0.02 -10.85
CA GLY A 20 20.29 1.12 -11.71
C GLY A 20 20.64 0.66 -13.12
N MET A 21 21.38 -0.45 -13.24
CA MET A 21 21.69 -1.06 -14.54
C MET A 21 20.43 -1.52 -15.29
N ALA A 22 19.45 -2.10 -14.59
CA ALA A 22 18.17 -2.48 -15.19
C ALA A 22 17.41 -1.25 -15.72
N PHE A 23 17.39 -0.15 -14.97
CA PHE A 23 16.74 1.09 -15.40
C PHE A 23 17.40 1.66 -16.66
N THR A 24 18.72 1.68 -16.74
CA THR A 24 19.45 2.08 -17.96
C THR A 24 19.06 1.20 -19.15
N LYS A 25 18.97 -0.13 -18.96
CA LYS A 25 18.54 -1.07 -20.02
C LYS A 25 17.09 -0.86 -20.45
N LEU A 26 16.21 -0.46 -19.53
CA LEU A 26 14.83 -0.05 -19.81
C LEU A 26 14.74 1.37 -20.44
N GLY A 27 15.89 2.01 -20.67
CA GLY A 27 16.00 3.37 -21.19
C GLY A 27 15.53 4.45 -20.22
N LEU A 28 15.36 4.12 -18.94
CA LEU A 28 15.08 5.11 -17.89
C LEU A 28 16.40 5.76 -17.44
N PRO A 29 16.43 7.09 -17.23
CA PRO A 29 17.61 7.74 -16.68
C PRO A 29 17.99 7.13 -15.32
N PRO A 30 19.25 6.77 -15.06
CA PRO A 30 19.68 6.19 -13.79
C PRO A 30 19.34 7.09 -12.58
N GLY A 31 19.28 8.41 -12.79
CA GLY A 31 18.88 9.40 -11.80
C GLY A 31 17.40 9.36 -11.41
N SER A 32 16.54 8.74 -12.21
CA SER A 32 15.09 8.69 -11.92
C SER A 32 14.75 7.70 -10.81
N LEU A 33 15.62 6.71 -10.53
CA LEU A 33 15.38 5.70 -9.50
C LEU A 33 15.14 6.34 -8.13
N PHE A 34 15.94 7.33 -7.75
CA PHE A 34 15.77 8.03 -6.48
C PHE A 34 14.41 8.73 -6.40
N GLY A 35 14.03 9.47 -7.46
CA GLY A 35 12.75 10.17 -7.51
C GLY A 35 11.56 9.21 -7.46
N ILE A 36 11.66 8.08 -8.17
CA ILE A 36 10.64 7.03 -8.15
C ILE A 36 10.55 6.39 -6.76
N LEU A 37 11.67 6.04 -6.12
CA LEU A 37 11.68 5.47 -4.78
C LEU A 37 11.15 6.44 -3.72
N MET A 38 11.44 7.74 -3.84
CA MET A 38 10.86 8.76 -2.97
C MET A 38 9.37 8.91 -3.22
N ALA A 39 8.94 8.92 -4.47
CA ALA A 39 7.52 9.00 -4.82
C ALA A 39 6.74 7.76 -4.33
N THR A 40 7.29 6.55 -4.47
CA THR A 40 6.66 5.32 -3.94
C THR A 40 6.64 5.32 -2.42
N LEU A 41 7.72 5.73 -1.75
CA LEU A 41 7.76 5.79 -0.29
C LEU A 41 6.76 6.81 0.25
N LEU A 42 6.78 8.04 -0.24
CA LEU A 42 5.88 9.10 0.20
C LEU A 42 4.43 8.78 -0.20
N GLY A 43 4.21 8.27 -1.41
CA GLY A 43 2.90 7.83 -1.88
C GLY A 43 2.35 6.64 -1.09
N SER A 44 3.18 5.83 -0.44
CA SER A 44 2.71 4.67 0.31
C SER A 44 1.83 5.04 1.51
N PHE A 45 1.96 6.27 2.02
CA PHE A 45 1.11 6.81 3.08
C PHE A 45 -0.29 7.22 2.59
N VAL A 46 -0.50 7.23 1.27
CA VAL A 46 -1.77 7.67 0.66
C VAL A 46 -2.53 6.44 0.15
N ASN A 47 -3.73 6.24 0.69
CA ASN A 47 -4.68 5.21 0.25
C ASN A 47 -5.89 5.89 -0.36
N ILE A 48 -6.20 5.59 -1.63
CA ILE A 48 -7.35 6.13 -2.34
C ILE A 48 -8.51 5.13 -2.23
N PRO A 49 -9.63 5.47 -1.57
CA PRO A 49 -10.79 4.58 -1.52
C PRO A 49 -11.39 4.44 -2.92
N ILE A 50 -11.64 3.20 -3.34
CA ILE A 50 -12.20 2.85 -4.65
C ILE A 50 -13.55 2.12 -4.54
N GLY A 51 -13.98 1.78 -3.32
CA GLY A 51 -15.28 1.18 -3.08
C GLY A 51 -15.49 0.79 -1.63
N GLU A 52 -16.71 0.39 -1.32
CA GLU A 52 -17.08 -0.24 -0.06
C GLU A 52 -17.59 -1.66 -0.33
N LEU A 53 -17.11 -2.62 0.44
CA LEU A 53 -17.62 -3.97 0.46
C LEU A 53 -18.50 -4.13 1.70
N GLU A 54 -19.74 -4.57 1.48
CA GLU A 54 -20.61 -5.01 2.58
C GLU A 54 -20.12 -6.38 3.05
N GLY A 55 -19.57 -6.43 4.26
CA GLY A 55 -19.19 -7.66 4.94
C GLY A 55 -20.41 -8.40 5.50
N GLY A 56 -20.23 -9.70 5.74
CA GLY A 56 -21.24 -10.54 6.39
C GLY A 56 -21.71 -9.96 7.72
N GLN A 57 -22.95 -10.28 8.09
CA GLN A 57 -23.49 -9.89 9.39
C GLN A 57 -22.71 -10.61 10.49
N ILE A 58 -22.01 -9.87 11.33
CA ILE A 58 -21.50 -10.43 12.57
C ILE A 58 -22.64 -10.45 13.57
N VAL A 59 -22.99 -11.65 14.01
CA VAL A 59 -23.89 -11.88 15.13
C VAL A 59 -23.03 -11.89 16.38
N GLU A 60 -23.07 -10.80 17.14
CA GLU A 60 -22.45 -10.77 18.46
C GLU A 60 -23.48 -11.26 19.49
N ASP A 61 -23.37 -12.52 19.91
CA ASP A 61 -24.19 -13.05 21.00
C ASP A 61 -23.61 -12.50 22.32
N LYS A 62 -24.28 -11.50 22.88
CA LYS A 62 -23.89 -10.87 24.14
C LYS A 62 -24.79 -11.38 25.27
N GLU A 63 -24.23 -12.20 26.15
CA GLU A 63 -24.88 -12.58 27.41
C GLU A 63 -24.40 -11.65 28.52
N ILE A 64 -25.33 -11.11 29.31
CA ILE A 64 -25.02 -10.36 30.53
C ILE A 64 -25.63 -11.07 31.73
N ILE A 65 -24.92 -11.06 32.85
CA ILE A 65 -25.42 -11.56 34.13
C ILE A 65 -25.85 -10.37 34.97
N TYR A 66 -27.13 -10.33 35.36
CA TYR A 66 -27.69 -9.31 36.25
C TYR A 66 -28.49 -10.03 37.35
N PHE A 67 -28.13 -9.78 38.62
CA PHE A 67 -28.67 -10.49 39.78
C PHE A 67 -28.66 -12.04 39.67
N GLY A 68 -27.58 -12.61 39.11
CA GLY A 68 -27.43 -14.07 38.98
C GLY A 68 -28.28 -14.72 37.87
N VAL A 69 -29.09 -13.93 37.17
CA VAL A 69 -29.87 -14.38 36.01
C VAL A 69 -29.10 -14.06 34.73
N ARG A 70 -28.99 -15.05 33.84
CA ARG A 70 -28.40 -14.90 32.50
C ARG A 70 -29.43 -14.31 31.54
N TYR A 71 -29.19 -13.11 31.05
CA TYR A 71 -30.00 -12.46 30.03
C TYR A 71 -29.26 -12.47 28.68
N ARG A 72 -29.91 -13.00 27.64
CA ARG A 72 -29.44 -12.89 26.25
C ARG A 72 -29.92 -11.57 25.67
N LEU A 73 -28.99 -10.70 25.29
CA LEU A 73 -29.32 -9.49 24.55
C LEU A 73 -29.73 -9.86 23.11
N PRO A 74 -30.69 -9.13 22.51
CA PRO A 74 -31.06 -9.36 21.11
C PRO A 74 -29.83 -9.22 20.21
N ARG A 75 -29.71 -10.15 19.26
CA ARG A 75 -28.61 -10.20 18.29
C ARG A 75 -28.44 -8.86 17.60
N GLN A 76 -27.31 -8.20 17.84
CA GLN A 76 -26.95 -6.95 17.17
C GLN A 76 -26.35 -7.32 15.81
N TYR A 77 -27.10 -7.14 14.73
CA TYR A 77 -26.59 -7.30 13.37
C TYR A 77 -25.69 -6.10 13.03
N ARG A 78 -24.38 -6.21 13.26
CA ARG A 78 -23.43 -5.18 12.81
C ARG A 78 -23.06 -5.48 11.35
N ARG A 79 -23.54 -4.64 10.43
CA ARG A 79 -22.99 -4.60 9.06
C ARG A 79 -21.55 -4.13 9.15
N GLN A 80 -20.59 -5.01 8.88
CA GLN A 80 -19.22 -4.59 8.67
C GLN A 80 -19.14 -3.92 7.29
N LYS A 81 -18.64 -2.69 7.26
CA LYS A 81 -18.24 -2.05 6.02
C LYS A 81 -16.73 -2.15 5.91
N THR A 82 -16.24 -2.71 4.81
CA THR A 82 -14.81 -2.72 4.50
C THR A 82 -14.57 -1.74 3.36
N VAL A 83 -13.80 -0.69 3.62
CA VAL A 83 -13.39 0.24 2.56
C VAL A 83 -12.27 -0.40 1.75
N LEU A 84 -12.52 -0.63 0.46
CA LEU A 84 -11.50 -1.04 -0.49
C LEU A 84 -10.73 0.19 -0.93
N ALA A 85 -9.42 0.20 -0.71
CA ALA A 85 -8.56 1.29 -1.13
C ALA A 85 -7.36 0.78 -1.93
N ILE A 86 -6.92 1.59 -2.89
CA ILE A 86 -5.69 1.38 -3.64
C ILE A 86 -4.56 2.23 -3.05
N ASN A 87 -3.41 1.62 -2.81
CA ASN A 87 -2.25 2.33 -2.29
C ASN A 87 -1.52 3.09 -3.41
N VAL A 88 -1.23 4.39 -3.22
CA VAL A 88 -0.58 5.19 -4.26
C VAL A 88 0.85 4.72 -4.50
N GLY A 89 1.63 4.55 -3.43
CA GLY A 89 3.04 4.15 -3.52
C GLY A 89 3.26 2.70 -3.95
N GLY A 90 2.44 1.80 -3.44
CA GLY A 90 2.58 0.36 -3.60
C GLY A 90 1.81 -0.24 -4.77
N ALA A 91 0.84 0.47 -5.35
CA ALA A 91 0.07 -0.03 -6.49
C ALA A 91 0.01 0.96 -7.65
N LEU A 92 -0.36 2.22 -7.41
CA LEU A 92 -0.58 3.18 -8.51
C LEU A 92 0.72 3.59 -9.22
N ILE A 93 1.75 3.99 -8.47
CA ILE A 93 3.05 4.39 -9.06
C ILE A 93 3.71 3.22 -9.81
N PRO A 94 3.80 2.00 -9.25
CA PRO A 94 4.29 0.84 -9.98
C PRO A 94 3.54 0.57 -11.29
N LEU A 95 2.20 0.62 -11.26
CA LEU A 95 1.35 0.44 -12.43
C LEU A 95 1.68 1.47 -13.53
N LEU A 96 1.80 2.75 -13.17
CA LEU A 96 2.11 3.82 -14.11
C LEU A 96 3.49 3.66 -14.74
N ILE A 97 4.49 3.24 -13.97
CA ILE A 97 5.84 2.97 -14.51
C ILE A 97 5.80 1.79 -15.48
N SER A 98 5.12 0.69 -15.13
CA SER A 98 4.94 -0.44 -16.03
C SER A 98 4.24 -0.03 -17.33
N LEU A 99 3.16 0.75 -17.24
CA LEU A 99 2.44 1.25 -18.41
C LEU A 99 3.32 2.16 -19.27
N TYR A 100 4.05 3.09 -18.66
CA TYR A 100 5.01 3.94 -19.37
C TYR A 100 6.06 3.12 -20.12
N LEU A 101 6.63 2.11 -19.47
CA LEU A 101 7.64 1.24 -20.09
C LEU A 101 7.06 0.43 -21.25
N ILE A 102 5.86 -0.12 -21.10
CA ILE A 102 5.16 -0.85 -22.17
C ILE A 102 4.92 0.07 -23.36
N LEU A 103 4.35 1.25 -23.14
CA LEU A 103 4.07 2.23 -24.21
C LEU A 103 5.35 2.72 -24.89
N LYS A 104 6.44 2.87 -24.14
CA LYS A 104 7.73 3.25 -24.68
C LYS A 104 8.37 2.15 -25.52
N MET A 105 8.25 0.89 -25.12
CA MET A 105 8.78 -0.27 -25.86
C MET A 105 7.92 -0.64 -27.07
N ALA A 106 6.64 -0.27 -27.07
CA ALA A 106 5.73 -0.49 -28.18
C ALA A 106 5.91 0.51 -29.34
N ASN A 107 6.68 1.58 -29.13
CA ASN A 107 7.07 2.58 -30.12
C ASN A 107 8.54 2.39 -30.52
#